data_AF-A0ABD5DGJ5-F1
#
_entry.id   AF-A0ABD5DGJ5-F1
#
_cell.length_a   1.000
_cell.length_b   1.000
_cell.length_c   1.000
_cell.angle_alpha   90.00
_cell.angle_beta   90.00
_cell.angle_gamma   90.00
#
_symmetry.space_group_name_H-M   'P 1'
#
loop_
_entity.id
_entity.type
_entity.pdbx_description
1 polymer ?
#
loop_
_entity_poly.entity_id
_entity_poly.type
_entity_poly.pdbx_seq_one_letter_code
_entity_poly.pdbx_strand_id
1 'polypeptide(L)'
;YKWRAMRTNGVPERLCTGDASDREKFDAWAATVPHTIGNPLYHWTHLELRRPFGITGKLLSPSTADEIWDQCNDLLAQDAFSARGIMKQMN
;
A
#
# COMPACT_ATOMS: atom_id res chain seq x y z
N TYR A 1 1.22 -5.83 -10.78
CA TYR A 1 2.63 -5.53 -10.41
C TYR A 1 2.97 -5.99 -9.00
N LYS A 2 2.26 -5.53 -7.95
CA LYS A 2 2.52 -5.87 -6.54
C LYS A 2 2.66 -7.38 -6.27
N TRP A 3 1.69 -8.21 -6.70
CA TRP A 3 1.77 -9.68 -6.55
C TRP A 3 2.98 -10.32 -7.23
N ARG A 4 3.40 -9.82 -8.41
CA ARG A 4 4.61 -10.33 -9.06
C ARG A 4 5.84 -10.03 -8.20
N ALA A 5 5.95 -8.83 -7.65
CA ALA A 5 7.05 -8.48 -6.75
C ALA A 5 7.03 -9.31 -5.46
N MET A 6 5.87 -9.51 -4.85
CA MET A 6 5.71 -10.37 -3.67
C MET A 6 6.14 -11.81 -3.96
N ARG A 7 5.70 -12.40 -5.08
CA ARG A 7 6.11 -13.75 -5.51
C ARG A 7 7.63 -13.84 -5.76
N THR A 8 8.21 -12.85 -6.44
CA THR A 8 9.67 -12.77 -6.65
C THR A 8 10.43 -12.62 -5.33
N ASN A 9 9.82 -11.97 -4.33
CA ASN A 9 10.36 -11.83 -2.97
C ASN A 9 10.07 -13.04 -2.06
N GLY A 10 9.60 -14.17 -2.62
CA GLY A 10 9.37 -15.41 -1.88
C GLY A 10 8.13 -15.42 -0.97
N VAL A 11 7.23 -14.45 -1.11
CA VAL A 11 5.99 -14.39 -0.32
C VAL A 11 5.05 -15.54 -0.74
N PRO A 12 4.50 -16.32 0.22
CA PRO A 12 3.53 -17.38 -0.06
C PRO A 12 2.33 -16.89 -0.89
N GLU A 13 1.86 -17.72 -1.83
CA GLU A 13 0.73 -17.37 -2.70
C GLU A 13 -0.57 -17.08 -1.91
N ARG A 14 -0.71 -17.72 -0.74
CA ARG A 14 -1.78 -17.44 0.23
C ARG A 14 -1.88 -15.95 0.56
N LEU A 15 -0.75 -15.25 0.69
CA LEU A 15 -0.64 -13.83 1.02
C LEU A 15 -0.66 -12.92 -0.22
N CYS A 16 -0.78 -13.47 -1.43
CA CYS A 16 -0.96 -12.69 -2.66
C CYS A 16 -2.44 -12.68 -3.07
N THR A 17 -2.99 -13.86 -3.39
CA THR A 17 -4.34 -14.02 -3.95
C THR A 17 -5.16 -15.10 -3.27
N GLY A 18 -4.61 -15.74 -2.22
CA GLY A 18 -5.32 -16.73 -1.43
C GLY A 18 -6.23 -16.16 -0.35
N ASP A 19 -6.49 -16.98 0.65
CA ASP A 19 -7.51 -16.79 1.70
C ASP A 19 -7.03 -15.98 2.92
N ALA A 20 -5.81 -15.44 2.89
CA ALA A 20 -5.36 -14.54 3.95
C ALA A 20 -6.23 -13.28 4.02
N SER A 21 -6.35 -12.71 5.22
CA SER A 21 -7.03 -11.44 5.44
C SER A 21 -6.34 -10.30 4.69
N ASP A 22 -7.08 -9.22 4.42
CA ASP A 22 -6.52 -8.04 3.76
C ASP A 22 -5.37 -7.43 4.56
N ARG A 23 -5.46 -7.50 5.90
CA ARG A 23 -4.40 -7.05 6.81
C ARG A 23 -3.13 -7.89 6.67
N GLU A 24 -3.23 -9.22 6.71
CA GLU A 24 -2.08 -10.12 6.49
C GLU A 24 -1.42 -9.87 5.12
N LYS A 25 -2.23 -9.65 4.07
CA LYS A 25 -1.74 -9.34 2.71
C LYS A 25 -1.03 -7.99 2.67
N PHE A 26 -1.56 -6.99 3.36
CA PHE A 26 -0.95 -5.66 3.47
C PHE A 26 0.39 -5.72 4.22
N ASP A 27 0.46 -6.43 5.35
CA ASP A 27 1.69 -6.59 6.12
C ASP A 27 2.78 -7.29 5.27
N ALA A 28 2.39 -8.32 4.49
CA ALA A 28 3.29 -8.96 3.54
C ALA A 28 3.78 -8.01 2.44
N TRP A 29 2.92 -7.11 1.96
CA TRP A 29 3.31 -6.07 1.02
C TRP A 29 4.24 -5.03 1.66
N ALA A 30 3.95 -4.56 2.88
CA ALA A 30 4.79 -3.62 3.62
C ALA A 30 6.18 -4.18 3.90
N ALA A 31 6.28 -5.48 4.21
CA ALA A 31 7.56 -6.19 4.31
C ALA A 31 8.29 -6.33 2.96
N THR A 32 7.57 -6.37 1.84
CA THR A 32 8.15 -6.47 0.49
C THR A 32 8.68 -5.13 -0.02
N VAL A 33 8.04 -4.00 0.31
CA VAL A 33 8.36 -2.67 -0.25
C VAL A 33 9.84 -2.28 -0.10
N PRO A 34 10.54 -2.49 1.04
CA PRO A 34 11.97 -2.20 1.17
C PRO A 34 12.86 -2.94 0.16
N HIS A 35 12.41 -4.11 -0.32
CA HIS A 35 13.12 -4.92 -1.32
C HIS A 35 12.82 -4.49 -2.77
N THR A 36 12.02 -3.45 -2.97
CA THR A 36 11.65 -2.94 -4.30
C THR A 36 12.46 -1.72 -4.73
N ILE A 37 13.55 -1.35 -4.02
CA ILE A 37 14.45 -0.25 -4.42
C ILE A 37 14.98 -0.50 -5.85
N GLY A 38 14.87 0.52 -6.71
CA GLY A 38 15.20 0.42 -8.14
C GLY A 38 14.04 -0.07 -9.03
N ASN A 39 12.98 -0.63 -8.45
CA ASN A 39 11.74 -0.95 -9.15
C ASN A 39 10.76 0.23 -9.07
N PRO A 40 9.96 0.52 -10.13
CA PRO A 40 8.95 1.59 -10.09
C PRO A 40 7.89 1.41 -8.99
N LEU A 41 7.67 0.19 -8.48
CA LEU A 41 6.80 -0.04 -7.33
C LEU A 41 7.21 0.77 -6.09
N TYR A 42 8.51 1.00 -5.88
CA TYR A 42 8.97 1.84 -4.78
C TYR A 42 8.50 3.29 -4.97
N HIS A 43 8.58 3.82 -6.19
CA HIS A 43 8.10 5.17 -6.49
C HIS A 43 6.58 5.27 -6.35
N TRP A 44 5.83 4.36 -6.98
CA TRP A 44 4.37 4.40 -6.98
C TRP A 44 3.80 4.29 -5.56
N THR A 45 4.36 3.41 -4.73
CA THR A 45 3.93 3.27 -3.33
C THR A 45 3.95 4.62 -2.61
N HIS A 46 5.06 5.36 -2.69
CA HIS A 46 5.20 6.63 -1.98
C HIS A 46 4.49 7.80 -2.68
N LEU A 47 4.33 7.74 -4.00
CA LEU A 47 3.50 8.72 -4.73
C LEU A 47 2.02 8.58 -4.38
N GLU A 48 1.51 7.35 -4.32
CA GLU A 48 0.13 7.01 -3.95
C GLU A 48 -0.15 7.39 -2.49
N LEU A 49 0.78 7.13 -1.57
CA LEU A 49 0.67 7.58 -0.17
C LEU A 49 0.66 9.11 -0.04
N ARG A 50 1.46 9.81 -0.85
CA ARG A 50 1.48 11.28 -0.84
C ARG A 50 0.18 11.87 -1.36
N ARG A 51 -0.37 11.34 -2.45
CA ARG A 51 -1.65 11.77 -3.03
C ARG A 51 -2.45 10.54 -3.48
N PRO A 52 -3.67 10.33 -2.97
CA PRO A 52 -4.49 11.30 -2.24
C PRO A 52 -4.30 11.31 -0.70
N PHE A 53 -3.57 10.36 -0.11
CA PHE A 53 -3.61 10.15 1.36
C PHE A 53 -2.82 11.18 2.20
N GLY A 54 -2.04 12.06 1.58
CA GLY A 54 -1.31 13.12 2.29
C GLY A 54 -0.13 12.64 3.15
N ILE A 55 0.24 11.36 3.06
CA ILE A 55 1.33 10.77 3.84
C ILE A 55 2.66 11.11 3.16
N THR A 56 3.49 11.92 3.84
CA THR A 56 4.80 12.37 3.34
C THR A 56 5.89 12.14 4.37
N GLY A 57 7.14 12.03 3.93
CA GLY A 57 8.30 11.84 4.82
C GLY A 57 8.35 10.48 5.51
N LYS A 58 7.46 9.55 5.17
CA LYS A 58 7.42 8.18 5.71
C LYS A 58 7.65 7.16 4.61
N LEU A 59 8.45 6.15 4.93
CA LEU A 59 8.64 4.98 4.09
C LEU A 59 7.66 3.90 4.52
N LEU A 60 7.06 3.17 3.56
CA LEU A 60 6.26 1.99 3.89
C LEU A 60 7.19 0.81 4.21
N SER A 61 7.15 0.34 5.45
CA SER A 61 7.91 -0.79 5.97
C SER A 61 7.10 -1.47 7.08
N PRO A 62 7.53 -2.63 7.62
CA PRO A 62 6.84 -3.26 8.76
C PRO A 62 6.69 -2.34 9.98
N SER A 63 7.64 -1.43 10.21
CA SER A 63 7.61 -0.52 11.38
C SER A 63 6.63 0.64 11.23
N THR A 64 6.17 0.94 10.01
CA THR A 64 5.23 2.04 9.72
C THR A 64 3.89 1.54 9.17
N ALA A 65 3.75 0.23 8.96
CA ALA A 65 2.59 -0.39 8.34
C ALA A 65 1.31 -0.12 9.13
N ASP A 66 1.33 -0.28 10.46
CA ASP A 66 0.16 -0.03 11.32
C ASP A 66 -0.36 1.40 11.17
N GLU A 67 0.51 2.38 11.36
CA GLU A 67 0.13 3.80 11.29
C GLU A 67 -0.41 4.17 9.91
N ILE A 68 0.24 3.71 8.84
CA ILE A 68 -0.19 3.97 7.46
C ILE A 68 -1.53 3.30 7.17
N TRP A 69 -1.73 2.06 7.63
CA TRP A 69 -2.97 1.31 7.47
C TRP A 69 -4.14 2.04 8.13
N ASP A 70 -4.00 2.39 9.40
CA ASP A 70 -5.04 3.05 10.18
C ASP A 70 -5.37 4.42 9.58
N GLN A 71 -4.36 5.24 9.29
CA GLN A 71 -4.56 6.57 8.69
C GLN A 71 -5.26 6.49 7.32
N CYS A 72 -4.87 5.55 6.45
CA CYS A 72 -5.51 5.37 5.15
C CYS A 72 -6.96 4.88 5.29
N ASN A 73 -7.25 3.98 6.24
CA ASN A 73 -8.60 3.48 6.46
C ASN A 73 -9.54 4.56 7.02
N ASP A 74 -9.06 5.40 7.93
CA ASP A 74 -9.81 6.57 8.44
C ASP A 74 -10.16 7.55 7.31
N LEU A 75 -9.27 7.70 6.32
CA LEU A 75 -9.53 8.50 5.13
C LEU A 75 -10.52 7.80 4.18
N LEU A 76 -10.34 6.50 3.91
CA LEU A 76 -11.22 5.72 3.02
C LEU A 76 -12.67 5.64 3.50
N ALA A 77 -12.91 5.82 4.80
CA ALA A 77 -14.26 5.93 5.38
C ALA A 77 -14.97 7.26 5.03
N GLN A 78 -14.26 8.25 4.48
CA GLN A 78 -14.80 9.57 4.16
C GLN A 78 -15.26 9.66 2.70
N ASP A 79 -16.32 10.43 2.45
CA ASP A 79 -16.89 10.62 1.10
C ASP A 79 -15.86 11.11 0.07
N ALA A 80 -14.89 11.93 0.51
CA ALA A 80 -13.82 12.45 -0.33
C ALA A 80 -12.91 11.35 -0.89
N PHE A 81 -12.81 10.20 -0.23
CA PHE A 81 -12.00 9.04 -0.63
C PHE A 81 -12.84 7.90 -1.23
N SER A 82 -14.13 8.13 -1.47
CA SER A 82 -14.90 7.27 -2.37
C SER A 82 -14.25 7.21 -3.76
N ALA A 83 -14.61 6.22 -4.58
CA ALA A 83 -14.05 6.08 -5.94
C ALA A 83 -14.13 7.39 -6.77
N ARG A 84 -15.29 8.05 -6.77
CA ARG A 84 -15.47 9.35 -7.46
C ARG A 84 -14.79 10.50 -6.72
N GLY A 85 -14.71 10.42 -5.39
CA GLY A 85 -14.00 11.40 -4.57
C GLY A 85 -12.52 11.47 -4.94
N ILE A 86 -11.84 10.32 -5.00
CA ILE A 86 -10.43 10.22 -5.41
C ILE A 86 -10.25 10.76 -6.84
N MET A 87 -11.12 10.41 -7.79
CA MET A 87 -11.05 10.96 -9.16
C MET A 87 -11.05 12.50 -9.14
N LYS A 88 -11.96 13.13 -8.39
CA LYS A 88 -12.03 14.60 -8.26
C LYS A 88 -10.80 15.20 -7.58
N GLN A 89 -10.23 14.53 -6.57
CA GLN A 89 -9.00 14.99 -5.89
C GLN A 89 -7.76 14.97 -6.80
N MET A 90 -7.78 14.12 -7.82
CA MET A 90 -6.66 13.93 -8.75
C MET A 90 -6.80 14.75 -10.04
N ASN A 91 -7.83 15.60 -10.12
CA ASN A 91 -8.17 16.52 -11.21
C ASN A 91 -8.50 15.81 -12.53
#